data_AF-A0A5C7Q7U0-F1
#
_entry.id   AF-A0A5C7Q7U0-F1
#
_cell.length_a   1.000
_cell.length_b   1.000
_cell.length_c   1.000
_cell.angle_alpha   90.00
_cell.angle_beta   90.00
_cell.angle_gamma   90.00
#
_symmetry.space_group_name_H-M   'P 1'
#
loop_
_entity.id
_entity.type
_entity.pdbx_description
1 polymer ?
#
loop_
_entity_poly.entity_id
_entity_poly.type
_entity_poly.pdbx_seq_one_letter_code
_entity_poly.pdbx_strand_id
1 'polypeptide(L)'
;MGQTTCRVVVEGRTVEEILSFDYSSDVMAIAEEAHFSVENKNRKYRDQLRLGQRVEFILQNPDVNGGAPTVKHRGVIVRRNSKINPSEGSVINITSADLGWHIQNSDAPLWLRLQGKTYADICDPAVSPFFDASWGFTGLDFTGDPRRRLKLGLAAAAIASQRVIDPVHVIQIEPGEKPSEKITEYARRLNLLLNVSPDGKVCLFRPNDTQAPLYSLRLHDGDEFNNVLDADLVEDARSLWTEVVVVGEQLPGQFYNDTLNPNSTKKRGRVVHEGALPFMHRRTAADGEMYENGLAQKQAEWMYKRGIFDAWVATYNVSEHHQNGFWWESDTVVHIDDDELGLLGNFYVQAVHCTGSKQAGDVTTVTVRKPGLLSASFGEYPNPPIFRANGISGTPASAP
;
A
#
# COMPACT_ATOMS: atom_id res chain seq x y z
N MET A 1 33.18 -7.99 -8.77
CA MET A 1 31.83 -7.41 -8.82
C MET A 1 32.00 -5.91 -9.04
N GLY A 2 31.18 -5.33 -9.93
CA GLY A 2 31.20 -3.88 -10.13
C GLY A 2 30.51 -3.18 -8.97
N GLN A 3 30.98 -2.00 -8.59
CA GLN A 3 30.31 -1.19 -7.56
C GLN A 3 28.97 -0.67 -8.10
N THR A 4 27.92 -0.73 -7.28
CA THR A 4 26.64 -0.09 -7.61
C THR A 4 26.83 1.42 -7.72
N THR A 5 26.33 2.00 -8.80
CA THR A 5 26.37 3.46 -9.00
C THR A 5 24.97 4.04 -8.87
N CYS A 6 24.85 5.11 -8.09
CA CYS A 6 23.62 5.88 -7.97
C CYS A 6 23.80 7.23 -8.66
N ARG A 7 22.89 7.53 -9.59
CA ARG A 7 22.82 8.79 -10.30
C ARG A 7 21.50 9.48 -9.97
N VAL A 8 21.60 10.70 -9.45
CA VAL A 8 20.45 11.56 -9.18
C VAL A 8 20.32 12.58 -10.31
N VAL A 9 19.14 12.67 -10.91
CA VAL A 9 18.83 13.63 -11.99
C VAL A 9 17.74 14.57 -11.50
N VAL A 10 17.97 15.88 -11.59
CA VAL A 10 16.99 16.91 -11.22
C VAL A 10 16.74 17.81 -12.43
N GLU A 11 15.48 17.92 -12.87
CA GLU A 11 15.09 18.67 -14.09
C GLU A 11 15.95 18.30 -15.31
N GLY A 12 16.22 17.00 -15.49
CA GLY A 12 17.04 16.47 -16.59
C GLY A 12 18.55 16.70 -16.46
N ARG A 13 19.03 17.29 -15.34
CA ARG A 13 20.46 17.51 -15.09
C ARG A 13 20.97 16.55 -14.03
N THR A 14 22.09 15.88 -14.31
CA THR A 14 22.74 15.00 -13.32
C THR A 14 23.38 15.83 -12.21
N VAL A 15 23.18 15.40 -10.97
CA VAL A 15 23.85 15.93 -9.78
C VAL A 15 25.08 15.07 -9.50
N GLU A 16 26.28 15.64 -9.62
CA GLU A 16 27.54 14.88 -9.58
C GLU A 16 28.08 14.74 -8.15
N GLU A 17 27.89 15.77 -7.32
CA GLU A 17 28.46 15.85 -5.97
C GLU A 17 27.58 15.21 -4.89
N ILE A 18 27.00 14.03 -5.18
CA ILE A 18 26.28 13.23 -4.18
C ILE A 18 27.27 12.71 -3.12
N LEU A 19 26.94 12.93 -1.84
CA LEU A 19 27.70 12.46 -0.68
C LEU A 19 27.11 11.17 -0.12
N SER A 20 25.79 11.12 -0.04
CA SER A 20 25.01 9.96 0.37
C SER A 20 23.63 10.01 -0.26
N PHE A 21 22.99 8.86 -0.34
CA PHE A 21 21.61 8.72 -0.74
C PHE A 21 20.95 7.59 0.05
N ASP A 22 19.64 7.65 0.13
CA ASP A 22 18.81 6.51 0.49
C ASP A 22 17.48 6.57 -0.25
N TYR A 23 16.87 5.41 -0.44
CA TYR A 23 15.49 5.31 -0.90
C TYR A 23 14.83 4.11 -0.23
N SER A 24 13.51 4.15 -0.18
CA SER A 24 12.69 3.08 0.35
C SER A 24 11.74 2.58 -0.73
N SER A 25 11.43 1.29 -0.70
CA SER A 25 10.24 0.74 -1.32
C SER A 25 9.46 -0.03 -0.26
N ASP A 26 8.17 0.25 -0.11
CA ASP A 26 7.30 -0.33 0.90
C ASP A 26 5.88 -0.50 0.35
N VAL A 27 5.41 -1.75 0.29
CA VAL A 27 4.06 -2.10 -0.17
C VAL A 27 2.94 -1.47 0.67
N MET A 28 3.25 -1.02 1.88
CA MET A 28 2.31 -0.34 2.79
C MET A 28 2.28 1.18 2.59
N ALA A 29 3.26 1.75 1.90
CA ALA A 29 3.32 3.16 1.58
C ALA A 29 2.55 3.46 0.29
N ILE A 30 1.78 4.55 0.28
CA ILE A 30 1.18 5.10 -0.95
C ILE A 30 2.19 6.01 -1.66
N ALA A 31 2.98 6.75 -0.86
CA ALA A 31 4.03 7.63 -1.33
C ALA A 31 5.33 7.25 -0.63
N GLU A 32 6.38 7.07 -1.42
CA GLU A 32 7.71 6.71 -0.96
C GLU A 32 8.64 7.93 -0.99
N GLU A 33 9.53 8.00 0.00
CA GLU A 33 10.56 9.04 0.06
C GLU A 33 11.93 8.48 -0.32
N ALA A 34 12.71 9.35 -0.95
CA ALA A 34 14.12 9.17 -1.24
C ALA A 34 14.88 10.41 -0.80
N HIS A 35 16.06 10.22 -0.22
CA HIS A 35 16.89 11.29 0.30
C HIS A 35 18.24 11.30 -0.38
N PHE A 36 18.82 12.49 -0.50
CA PHE A 36 20.21 12.61 -0.91
C PHE A 36 20.85 13.87 -0.34
N SER A 37 22.15 13.75 -0.10
CA SER A 37 22.99 14.85 0.37
C SER A 37 23.95 15.28 -0.72
N VAL A 38 24.00 16.59 -0.99
CA VAL A 38 24.86 17.17 -2.02
C VAL A 38 25.91 18.08 -1.40
N GLU A 39 27.17 17.93 -1.80
CA GLU A 39 28.20 18.90 -1.49
C GLU A 39 27.97 20.19 -2.30
N ASN A 40 27.72 21.30 -1.62
CA ASN A 40 27.47 22.60 -2.25
C ASN A 40 28.75 23.43 -2.34
N LYS A 41 29.82 22.82 -2.85
CA LYS A 41 31.11 23.47 -3.02
C LYS A 41 30.98 24.68 -3.95
N ASN A 42 31.64 25.78 -3.58
CA ASN A 42 31.60 27.05 -4.31
C ASN A 42 30.18 27.58 -4.59
N ARG A 43 29.18 27.15 -3.81
CA ARG A 43 27.77 27.54 -3.96
C ARG A 43 27.14 27.07 -5.28
N LYS A 44 27.66 26.01 -5.92
CA LYS A 44 27.20 25.45 -7.21
C LYS A 44 25.67 25.21 -7.25
N TYR A 45 25.11 24.68 -6.16
CA TYR A 45 23.71 24.29 -6.05
C TYR A 45 22.86 25.25 -5.21
N ARG A 46 23.39 26.42 -4.84
CA ARG A 46 22.69 27.40 -3.98
C ARG A 46 21.32 27.78 -4.53
N ASP A 47 21.25 28.04 -5.83
CA ASP A 47 20.04 28.52 -6.52
C ASP A 47 19.33 27.40 -7.31
N GLN A 48 19.76 26.15 -7.14
CA GLN A 48 19.25 24.92 -7.74
C GLN A 48 18.57 24.03 -6.67
N LEU A 49 18.07 22.84 -7.09
CA LEU A 49 17.45 21.84 -6.20
C LEU A 49 16.29 22.42 -5.39
N ARG A 50 15.42 23.19 -6.07
CA ARG A 50 14.29 23.90 -5.47
C ARG A 50 13.13 22.96 -5.21
N LEU A 51 12.28 23.34 -4.25
CA LEU A 51 11.02 22.63 -3.99
C LEU A 51 10.19 22.52 -5.28
N GLY A 52 9.54 21.37 -5.46
CA GLY A 52 8.70 21.04 -6.62
C GLY A 52 9.47 20.61 -7.88
N GLN A 53 10.80 20.70 -7.91
CA GLN A 53 11.57 20.19 -9.06
C GLN A 53 11.52 18.67 -9.13
N ARG A 54 11.44 18.14 -10.35
CA ARG A 54 11.39 16.69 -10.62
C ARG A 54 12.73 16.03 -10.37
N VAL A 55 12.70 14.85 -9.78
CA VAL A 55 13.87 14.06 -9.40
C VAL A 55 13.72 12.63 -9.92
N GLU A 56 14.81 12.06 -10.41
CA GLU A 56 14.94 10.63 -10.69
C GLU A 56 16.18 10.06 -9.99
N PHE A 57 16.01 8.92 -9.29
CA PHE A 57 17.13 8.12 -8.80
C PHE A 57 17.30 6.93 -9.74
N ILE A 58 18.54 6.75 -10.21
CA ILE A 58 18.87 5.72 -11.18
C ILE A 58 20.03 4.91 -10.61
N LEU A 59 19.80 3.61 -10.42
CA LEU A 59 20.84 2.66 -10.05
C LEU A 59 21.36 1.92 -11.26
N GLN A 60 22.64 1.57 -11.23
CA GLN A 60 23.27 0.77 -12.27
C GLN A 60 24.37 -0.11 -11.65
N ASN A 61 24.32 -1.40 -11.93
CA ASN A 61 25.33 -2.38 -11.54
C ASN A 61 25.50 -3.40 -12.68
N PRO A 62 26.74 -3.75 -13.10
CA PRO A 62 26.99 -4.75 -14.15
C PRO A 62 26.34 -6.12 -13.92
N ASP A 63 26.17 -6.49 -12.66
CA ASP A 63 25.64 -7.79 -12.26
C ASP A 63 24.10 -7.83 -12.33
N VAL A 64 23.42 -6.69 -12.53
CA VAL A 64 21.95 -6.56 -12.62
C VAL A 64 21.54 -6.08 -14.01
N ASN A 65 20.56 -6.75 -14.63
CA ASN A 65 20.03 -6.37 -15.95
C ASN A 65 21.12 -6.14 -17.02
N GLY A 66 22.24 -6.86 -16.95
CA GLY A 66 23.38 -6.69 -17.85
C GLY A 66 24.03 -5.30 -17.78
N GLY A 67 23.92 -4.62 -16.65
CA GLY A 67 24.43 -3.25 -16.47
C GLY A 67 23.51 -2.16 -16.98
N ALA A 68 22.24 -2.45 -17.32
CA ALA A 68 21.30 -1.42 -17.75
C ALA A 68 20.88 -0.50 -16.57
N PRO A 69 20.82 0.82 -16.77
CA PRO A 69 20.32 1.74 -15.75
C PRO A 69 18.87 1.42 -15.38
N THR A 70 18.58 1.40 -14.09
CA THR A 70 17.24 1.12 -13.53
C THR A 70 16.77 2.34 -12.74
N VAL A 71 15.62 2.90 -13.11
CA VAL A 71 14.98 3.97 -12.32
C VAL A 71 14.38 3.35 -11.07
N LYS A 72 14.76 3.86 -9.89
CA LYS A 72 14.28 3.40 -8.59
C LYS A 72 13.29 4.36 -7.94
N HIS A 73 13.40 5.64 -8.26
CA HIS A 73 12.51 6.67 -7.74
C HIS A 73 12.26 7.72 -8.80
N ARG A 74 11.00 8.14 -8.93
CA ARG A 74 10.61 9.31 -9.73
C ARG A 74 9.64 10.14 -8.92
N GLY A 75 10.02 11.39 -8.66
CA GLY A 75 9.30 12.23 -7.73
C GLY A 75 9.59 13.71 -7.85
N VAL A 76 9.26 14.44 -6.80
CA VAL A 76 9.50 15.88 -6.67
C VAL A 76 10.25 16.18 -5.38
N ILE A 77 11.01 17.28 -5.35
CA ILE A 77 11.64 17.77 -4.12
C ILE A 77 10.58 18.36 -3.20
N VAL A 78 10.35 17.73 -2.05
CA VAL A 78 9.37 18.17 -1.04
C VAL A 78 10.01 18.87 0.14
N ARG A 79 11.31 18.63 0.38
CA ARG A 79 12.08 19.33 1.41
C ARG A 79 13.50 19.63 0.94
N ARG A 80 13.97 20.83 1.29
CA ARG A 80 15.33 21.28 1.04
C ARG A 80 15.92 21.87 2.33
N ASN A 81 17.01 21.30 2.82
CA ASN A 81 17.66 21.72 4.05
C ASN A 81 19.16 21.99 3.82
N SER A 82 19.50 23.26 3.62
CA SER A 82 20.88 23.71 3.48
C SER A 82 21.53 23.87 4.85
N LYS A 83 22.67 23.22 5.06
CA LYS A 83 23.50 23.34 6.26
C LYS A 83 24.88 23.86 5.87
N ILE A 84 25.48 24.62 6.79
CA ILE A 84 26.89 25.01 6.71
C ILE A 84 27.55 24.70 8.04
N ASN A 85 28.67 24.01 7.97
CA ASN A 85 29.48 23.67 9.13
C ASN A 85 30.94 24.03 8.79
N PRO A 86 31.66 24.78 9.65
CA PRO A 86 33.08 25.06 9.45
C PRO A 86 33.94 23.81 9.19
N SER A 87 33.59 22.64 9.76
CA SER A 87 34.33 21.39 9.56
C SER A 87 33.88 20.55 8.36
N GLU A 88 32.60 20.61 7.97
CA GLU A 88 32.01 19.76 6.91
C GLU A 88 31.70 20.54 5.61
N GLY A 89 31.90 21.86 5.60
CA GLY A 89 31.60 22.72 4.46
C GLY A 89 30.10 23.03 4.31
N SER A 90 29.67 23.29 3.08
CA SER A 90 28.25 23.55 2.77
C SER A 90 27.63 22.31 2.16
N VAL A 91 26.54 21.83 2.76
CA VAL A 91 25.79 20.63 2.33
C VAL A 91 24.32 21.00 2.13
N ILE A 92 23.68 20.41 1.12
CA ILE A 92 22.23 20.51 0.93
C ILE A 92 21.65 19.11 1.06
N ASN A 93 20.80 18.91 2.07
CA ASN A 93 20.04 17.68 2.24
C ASN A 93 18.69 17.86 1.54
N ILE A 94 18.32 16.90 0.71
CA ILE A 94 17.08 16.90 -0.06
C ILE A 94 16.24 15.69 0.37
N THR A 95 14.95 15.94 0.59
CA THR A 95 13.92 14.89 0.59
C THR A 95 13.13 15.03 -0.70
N SER A 96 13.08 13.95 -1.47
CA SER A 96 12.16 13.78 -2.58
C SER A 96 11.10 12.77 -2.18
N ALA A 97 9.86 13.02 -2.59
CA ALA A 97 8.79 12.03 -2.51
C ALA A 97 8.32 11.70 -3.92
N ASP A 98 7.85 10.48 -4.14
CA ASP A 98 7.29 10.06 -5.42
C ASP A 98 6.01 10.83 -5.78
N LEU A 99 5.36 10.48 -6.89
CA LEU A 99 4.13 11.16 -7.30
C LEU A 99 2.95 10.86 -6.37
N GLY A 100 3.02 9.80 -5.56
CA GLY A 100 2.07 9.47 -4.49
C GLY A 100 1.92 10.61 -3.48
N TRP A 101 2.96 11.42 -3.31
CA TRP A 101 2.92 12.62 -2.47
C TRP A 101 1.75 13.54 -2.84
N HIS A 102 1.47 13.72 -4.14
CA HIS A 102 0.40 14.60 -4.60
C HIS A 102 -0.99 14.13 -4.17
N ILE A 103 -1.28 12.82 -4.28
CA ILE A 103 -2.58 12.24 -3.93
C ILE A 103 -2.79 12.11 -2.41
N GLN A 104 -1.73 12.20 -1.61
CA GLN A 104 -1.80 12.25 -0.14
C GLN A 104 -1.88 13.68 0.40
N ASN A 105 -1.23 14.65 -0.27
CA ASN A 105 -1.05 16.00 0.27
C ASN A 105 -1.90 17.07 -0.43
N SER A 106 -2.72 16.70 -1.41
CA SER A 106 -3.68 17.61 -2.08
C SER A 106 -5.11 17.21 -1.78
N ASP A 107 -6.02 18.19 -1.68
CA ASP A 107 -7.45 17.92 -1.57
C ASP A 107 -8.02 17.43 -2.90
N ALA A 108 -8.94 16.48 -2.84
CA ALA A 108 -9.72 16.08 -4.01
C ALA A 108 -10.67 17.22 -4.43
N PRO A 109 -11.09 17.27 -5.72
CA PRO A 109 -11.99 18.32 -6.18
C PRO A 109 -13.29 18.35 -5.39
N LEU A 110 -13.55 19.50 -4.76
CA LEU A 110 -14.68 19.72 -3.87
C LEU A 110 -16.01 19.34 -4.55
N TRP A 111 -16.82 18.54 -3.85
CA TRP A 111 -18.14 18.13 -4.27
C TRP A 111 -18.18 17.42 -5.63
N LEU A 112 -17.05 16.82 -6.06
CA LEU A 112 -17.05 15.97 -7.24
C LEU A 112 -18.03 14.81 -7.01
N ARG A 113 -19.07 14.75 -7.82
CA ARG A 113 -20.06 13.68 -7.77
C ARG A 113 -19.43 12.35 -8.21
N LEU A 114 -19.55 11.34 -7.34
CA LEU A 114 -19.02 9.99 -7.59
C LEU A 114 -20.07 9.05 -8.19
N GLN A 115 -21.35 9.41 -8.11
CA GLN A 115 -22.44 8.64 -8.70
C GLN A 115 -22.26 8.51 -10.22
N GLY A 116 -22.26 7.26 -10.71
CA GLY A 116 -22.21 6.94 -12.13
C GLY A 116 -20.80 6.85 -12.73
N LYS A 117 -19.75 7.22 -11.98
CA LYS A 117 -18.36 7.04 -12.42
C LYS A 117 -17.99 5.55 -12.53
N THR A 118 -16.86 5.24 -13.14
CA THR A 118 -16.23 3.91 -13.14
C THR A 118 -14.97 3.94 -12.28
N TYR A 119 -14.37 2.78 -12.02
CA TYR A 119 -13.06 2.77 -11.35
C TYR A 119 -12.00 3.52 -12.13
N ALA A 120 -12.02 3.43 -13.47
CA ALA A 120 -11.11 4.21 -14.31
C ALA A 120 -11.33 5.72 -14.13
N ASP A 121 -12.59 6.19 -14.08
CA ASP A 121 -12.91 7.61 -13.87
C ASP A 121 -12.47 8.17 -12.50
N ILE A 122 -12.02 7.29 -11.59
CA ILE A 122 -11.52 7.62 -10.24
C ILE A 122 -10.00 7.42 -10.16
N CYS A 123 -9.47 6.32 -10.68
CA CYS A 123 -8.10 5.88 -10.42
C CYS A 123 -7.14 6.19 -11.58
N ASP A 124 -7.63 6.40 -12.80
CA ASP A 124 -6.78 6.60 -13.98
C ASP A 124 -6.35 8.07 -14.10
N PRO A 125 -5.05 8.38 -13.98
CA PRO A 125 -4.56 9.75 -14.07
C PRO A 125 -4.85 10.43 -15.41
N ALA A 126 -5.14 9.68 -16.47
CA ALA A 126 -5.44 10.24 -17.78
C ALA A 126 -6.86 10.84 -17.88
N VAL A 127 -7.79 10.40 -17.03
CA VAL A 127 -9.22 10.80 -17.12
C VAL A 127 -9.81 11.27 -15.80
N SER A 128 -9.26 10.84 -14.67
CA SER A 128 -9.82 11.14 -13.36
C SER A 128 -9.50 12.58 -12.94
N PRO A 129 -10.50 13.35 -12.49
CA PRO A 129 -10.28 14.72 -12.01
C PRO A 129 -9.53 14.77 -10.67
N PHE A 130 -9.23 13.61 -10.06
CA PHE A 130 -8.37 13.54 -8.89
C PHE A 130 -6.91 13.88 -9.18
N PHE A 131 -6.49 13.79 -10.43
CA PHE A 131 -5.11 14.00 -10.84
C PHE A 131 -5.00 15.30 -11.61
N ASP A 132 -4.18 16.22 -11.09
CA ASP A 132 -3.79 17.39 -11.86
C ASP A 132 -2.72 17.01 -12.89
N ALA A 133 -2.86 17.49 -14.12
CA ALA A 133 -1.93 17.17 -15.21
C ALA A 133 -0.47 17.61 -14.91
N SER A 134 -0.28 18.62 -14.07
CA SER A 134 1.05 19.08 -13.66
C SER A 134 1.83 18.06 -12.82
N TRP A 135 1.14 17.14 -12.15
CA TRP A 135 1.74 16.13 -11.27
C TRP A 135 2.57 15.11 -12.05
N GLY A 136 2.29 14.90 -13.34
CA GLY A 136 3.15 14.13 -14.22
C GLY A 136 3.06 12.61 -14.09
N PHE A 137 1.94 12.09 -13.57
CA PHE A 137 1.64 10.66 -13.63
C PHE A 137 1.63 10.17 -15.08
N THR A 138 2.19 8.98 -15.31
CA THR A 138 2.37 8.42 -16.66
C THR A 138 1.27 7.45 -17.06
N GLY A 139 0.44 7.02 -16.10
CA GLY A 139 -0.72 6.18 -16.35
C GLY A 139 -1.16 5.40 -15.12
N LEU A 140 -1.94 4.36 -15.38
CA LEU A 140 -2.47 3.44 -14.39
C LEU A 140 -2.00 2.02 -14.73
N ASP A 141 -1.42 1.35 -13.73
CA ASP A 141 -1.12 -0.07 -13.79
C ASP A 141 -2.07 -0.85 -12.87
N PHE A 142 -2.52 -1.98 -13.39
CA PHE A 142 -3.34 -2.93 -12.67
C PHE A 142 -2.78 -4.33 -12.87
N THR A 143 -2.35 -4.95 -11.77
CA THR A 143 -1.98 -6.36 -11.79
C THR A 143 -3.20 -7.23 -11.45
N GLY A 144 -3.50 -8.22 -12.29
CA GLY A 144 -4.62 -9.15 -12.12
C GLY A 144 -5.87 -8.74 -12.91
N ASP A 145 -6.29 -9.57 -13.86
CA ASP A 145 -7.31 -9.35 -14.90
C ASP A 145 -8.39 -8.27 -14.59
N PRO A 146 -8.16 -6.99 -14.97
CA PRO A 146 -9.01 -5.87 -14.54
C PRO A 146 -9.74 -5.18 -15.69
N ARG A 147 -9.48 -5.56 -16.96
CA ARG A 147 -10.07 -4.89 -18.13
C ARG A 147 -11.55 -5.19 -18.36
N ARG A 148 -12.18 -5.95 -17.47
CA ARG A 148 -13.61 -6.21 -17.54
C ARG A 148 -14.15 -6.29 -16.12
N ARG A 149 -14.76 -5.19 -15.62
CA ARG A 149 -16.15 -5.22 -15.08
C ARG A 149 -16.68 -4.02 -14.29
N LEU A 150 -15.95 -2.95 -13.95
CA LEU A 150 -16.47 -2.08 -12.89
C LEU A 150 -16.93 -0.68 -13.36
N LYS A 151 -18.16 -0.64 -13.88
CA LYS A 151 -18.97 0.58 -13.84
C LYS A 151 -19.55 0.74 -12.43
N LEU A 152 -19.26 1.82 -11.71
CA LEU A 152 -20.05 2.17 -10.49
C LEU A 152 -21.50 2.45 -10.88
N GLY A 153 -21.73 2.80 -12.15
CA GLY A 153 -23.04 3.03 -12.75
C GLY A 153 -24.04 1.88 -12.63
N LEU A 154 -23.65 0.61 -12.48
CA LEU A 154 -24.65 -0.45 -12.30
C LEU A 154 -25.25 -0.45 -10.89
N ALA A 155 -24.45 -0.13 -9.86
CA ALA A 155 -24.92 0.03 -8.49
C ALA A 155 -25.70 1.34 -8.33
N ALA A 156 -25.24 2.44 -8.93
CA ALA A 156 -25.94 3.73 -8.88
C ALA A 156 -27.24 3.76 -9.72
N ALA A 157 -27.27 3.16 -10.92
CA ALA A 157 -28.48 3.06 -11.74
C ALA A 157 -29.53 2.13 -11.13
N ALA A 158 -29.08 1.07 -10.43
CA ALA A 158 -29.97 0.21 -9.67
C ALA A 158 -30.64 0.95 -8.50
N ILE A 159 -29.90 1.79 -7.77
CA ILE A 159 -30.42 2.66 -6.71
C ILE A 159 -31.37 3.73 -7.26
N ALA A 160 -31.05 4.33 -8.42
CA ALA A 160 -31.89 5.34 -9.07
C ALA A 160 -33.19 4.75 -9.65
N SER A 161 -33.20 3.48 -10.07
CA SER A 161 -34.36 2.81 -10.68
C SER A 161 -35.49 2.43 -9.72
N GLN A 162 -35.40 2.77 -8.42
CA GLN A 162 -36.23 2.15 -7.38
C GLN A 162 -36.95 3.06 -6.38
N ARG A 163 -36.96 4.40 -6.50
CA ARG A 163 -37.56 5.24 -5.44
C ARG A 163 -38.50 6.34 -5.95
N VAL A 164 -39.66 6.42 -5.30
CA VAL A 164 -40.66 7.51 -5.36
C VAL A 164 -40.24 8.70 -4.47
N ILE A 165 -39.09 8.61 -3.80
CA ILE A 165 -38.53 9.68 -2.95
C ILE A 165 -37.08 9.91 -3.39
N ASP A 166 -36.77 11.16 -3.70
CA ASP A 166 -35.43 11.60 -4.12
C ASP A 166 -34.33 11.14 -3.14
N PRO A 167 -33.14 10.78 -3.64
CA PRO A 167 -32.01 10.44 -2.78
C PRO A 167 -31.69 11.62 -1.86
N VAL A 168 -31.85 11.40 -0.55
CA VAL A 168 -31.59 12.43 0.49
C VAL A 168 -30.11 12.86 0.52
N HIS A 169 -29.18 12.07 -0.06
CA HIS A 169 -27.74 12.39 -0.09
C HIS A 169 -27.11 12.07 -1.45
N VAL A 170 -26.36 13.03 -2.01
CA VAL A 170 -25.51 12.86 -3.19
C VAL A 170 -24.18 12.25 -2.74
N ILE A 171 -23.75 11.14 -3.36
CA ILE A 171 -22.39 10.60 -3.10
C ILE A 171 -21.40 11.47 -3.86
N GLN A 172 -20.56 12.18 -3.12
CA GLN A 172 -19.62 13.15 -3.64
C GLN A 172 -18.37 13.19 -2.76
N ILE A 173 -17.38 13.96 -3.20
CA ILE A 173 -16.22 14.34 -2.40
C ILE A 173 -16.61 15.38 -1.36
N GLU A 174 -16.26 15.10 -0.10
CA GLU A 174 -16.45 16.02 1.02
C GLU A 174 -15.23 16.93 1.23
N PRO A 175 -15.41 18.11 1.84
CA PRO A 175 -14.31 19.05 2.08
C PRO A 175 -13.14 18.40 2.83
N GLY A 176 -11.94 18.51 2.26
CA GLY A 176 -10.69 18.01 2.87
C GLY A 176 -10.37 16.54 2.59
N GLU A 177 -11.26 15.79 1.92
CA GLU A 177 -10.96 14.42 1.50
C GLU A 177 -9.81 14.39 0.49
N LYS A 178 -8.89 13.43 0.66
CA LYS A 178 -7.75 13.26 -0.25
C LYS A 178 -8.07 12.29 -1.38
N PRO A 179 -7.48 12.46 -2.58
CA PRO A 179 -7.57 11.47 -3.65
C PRO A 179 -7.18 10.07 -3.19
N SER A 180 -6.08 9.95 -2.43
CA SER A 180 -5.59 8.66 -1.90
C SER A 180 -6.61 7.95 -1.01
N GLU A 181 -7.34 8.67 -0.15
CA GLU A 181 -8.36 8.11 0.73
C GLU A 181 -9.51 7.49 -0.07
N LYS A 182 -10.03 8.23 -1.07
CA LYS A 182 -11.10 7.73 -1.94
C LYS A 182 -10.63 6.59 -2.83
N ILE A 183 -9.48 6.71 -3.46
CA ILE A 183 -8.92 5.64 -4.30
C ILE A 183 -8.74 4.38 -3.46
N THR A 184 -8.21 4.49 -2.24
CA THR A 184 -8.04 3.36 -1.31
C THR A 184 -9.40 2.75 -0.91
N GLU A 185 -10.39 3.57 -0.57
CA GLU A 185 -11.74 3.09 -0.24
C GLU A 185 -12.32 2.23 -1.37
N TYR A 186 -12.21 2.70 -2.62
CA TYR A 186 -12.69 1.96 -3.78
C TYR A 186 -11.80 0.74 -4.08
N ALA A 187 -10.48 0.86 -4.05
CA ALA A 187 -9.55 -0.23 -4.32
C ALA A 187 -9.74 -1.41 -3.35
N ARG A 188 -10.00 -1.13 -2.07
CA ARG A 188 -10.31 -2.14 -1.04
C ARG A 188 -11.53 -2.99 -1.41
N ARG A 189 -12.52 -2.45 -2.13
CA ARG A 189 -13.69 -3.23 -2.58
C ARG A 189 -13.33 -4.30 -3.60
N LEU A 190 -12.20 -4.16 -4.28
CA LEU A 190 -11.64 -5.14 -5.22
C LEU A 190 -10.50 -5.94 -4.61
N ASN A 191 -10.23 -5.74 -3.31
CA ASN A 191 -9.07 -6.28 -2.63
C ASN A 191 -7.75 -5.89 -3.33
N LEU A 192 -7.59 -4.60 -3.65
CA LEU A 192 -6.37 -4.02 -4.22
C LEU A 192 -5.76 -2.98 -3.28
N LEU A 193 -4.43 -3.03 -3.15
CA LEU A 193 -3.61 -1.99 -2.51
C LEU A 193 -3.32 -0.86 -3.50
N LEU A 194 -2.88 0.29 -2.99
CA LEU A 194 -2.52 1.48 -3.76
C LEU A 194 -1.06 1.86 -3.46
N ASN A 195 -0.26 2.03 -4.51
CA ASN A 195 1.12 2.54 -4.47
C ASN A 195 1.40 3.30 -5.79
N VAL A 196 2.59 3.87 -5.94
CA VAL A 196 3.06 4.53 -7.16
C VAL A 196 4.40 3.91 -7.58
N SER A 197 4.46 3.42 -8.82
CA SER A 197 5.66 2.78 -9.33
C SER A 197 6.77 3.79 -9.72
N PRO A 198 8.04 3.36 -9.80
CA PRO A 198 9.15 4.20 -10.21
C PRO A 198 9.04 4.81 -11.61
N ASP A 199 8.22 4.25 -12.50
CA ASP A 199 7.94 4.83 -13.83
C ASP A 199 6.82 5.89 -13.80
N GLY A 200 6.27 6.18 -12.62
CA GLY A 200 5.28 7.23 -12.37
C GLY A 200 3.84 6.81 -12.63
N LYS A 201 3.53 5.51 -12.65
CA LYS A 201 2.14 5.04 -12.73
C LYS A 201 1.52 4.87 -11.35
N VAL A 202 0.23 5.15 -11.26
CA VAL A 202 -0.59 4.68 -10.13
C VAL A 202 -0.71 3.17 -10.24
N CYS A 203 -0.45 2.45 -9.16
CA CYS A 203 -0.50 0.99 -9.12
C CYS A 203 -1.61 0.53 -8.20
N LEU A 204 -2.54 -0.27 -8.74
CA LEU A 204 -3.56 -0.98 -7.98
C LEU A 204 -3.30 -2.48 -8.07
N PHE A 205 -2.86 -3.07 -6.96
CA PHE A 205 -2.21 -4.39 -6.99
C PHE A 205 -2.62 -5.31 -5.84
N ARG A 206 -2.26 -6.59 -5.95
CA ARG A 206 -2.32 -7.56 -4.85
C ARG A 206 -0.89 -7.99 -4.52
N PRO A 207 -0.55 -8.19 -3.23
CA PRO A 207 0.75 -8.68 -2.84
C PRO A 207 1.14 -9.96 -3.59
N ASN A 208 2.40 -10.03 -4.00
CA ASN A 208 3.00 -11.16 -4.68
C ASN A 208 3.90 -11.94 -3.72
N ASP A 209 3.27 -12.69 -2.82
CA ASP A 209 3.92 -13.49 -1.79
C ASP A 209 4.06 -14.98 -2.16
N THR A 210 3.80 -15.33 -3.43
CA THR A 210 3.83 -16.70 -3.95
C THR A 210 4.87 -16.94 -5.05
N GLN A 211 5.55 -15.88 -5.50
CA GLN A 211 6.64 -16.00 -6.46
C GLN A 211 7.75 -16.91 -5.91
N ALA A 212 8.48 -17.57 -6.81
CA ALA A 212 9.75 -18.19 -6.44
C ALA A 212 10.69 -17.13 -5.81
N PRO A 213 11.43 -17.48 -4.75
CA PRO A 213 12.31 -16.53 -4.07
C PRO A 213 13.35 -15.97 -5.04
N LEU A 214 13.49 -14.64 -5.07
CA LEU A 214 14.52 -13.96 -5.86
C LEU A 214 15.85 -13.90 -5.10
N TYR A 215 15.77 -13.92 -3.78
CA TYR A 215 16.89 -13.74 -2.88
C TYR A 215 16.96 -14.83 -1.83
N SER A 216 18.11 -14.94 -1.18
CA SER A 216 18.39 -15.82 -0.05
C SER A 216 19.11 -15.04 1.05
N LEU A 217 18.64 -15.16 2.29
CA LEU A 217 19.27 -14.66 3.51
C LEU A 217 19.76 -15.87 4.30
N ARG A 218 21.06 -15.91 4.59
CA ARG A 218 21.73 -17.01 5.30
C ARG A 218 22.47 -16.47 6.50
N LEU A 219 22.14 -17.00 7.67
CA LEU A 219 22.77 -16.67 8.94
C LEU A 219 22.92 -17.95 9.78
N HIS A 220 24.15 -18.44 9.88
CA HIS A 220 24.54 -19.56 10.73
C HIS A 220 25.79 -19.28 11.54
N ASP A 221 25.86 -19.80 12.76
CA ASP A 221 27.06 -19.66 13.58
C ASP A 221 28.30 -20.25 12.88
N GLY A 222 29.34 -19.43 12.74
CA GLY A 222 30.62 -19.80 12.13
C GLY A 222 30.60 -20.14 10.63
N ASP A 223 29.50 -19.87 9.91
CA ASP A 223 29.40 -20.14 8.46
C ASP A 223 30.01 -18.98 7.62
N GLU A 224 30.97 -19.33 6.77
CA GLU A 224 31.64 -18.38 5.85
C GLU A 224 30.75 -17.89 4.71
N PHE A 225 29.63 -18.58 4.45
CA PHE A 225 28.66 -18.22 3.41
C PHE A 225 27.53 -17.30 3.91
N ASN A 226 27.60 -16.86 5.16
CA ASN A 226 26.67 -15.86 5.67
C ASN A 226 26.70 -14.58 4.85
N ASN A 227 25.53 -14.05 4.56
CA ASN A 227 25.36 -12.81 3.81
C ASN A 227 24.56 -11.73 4.56
N VAL A 228 24.15 -12.04 5.78
CA VAL A 228 23.48 -11.13 6.71
C VAL A 228 24.53 -10.43 7.58
N LEU A 229 24.42 -9.11 7.70
CA LEU A 229 25.27 -8.28 8.56
C LEU A 229 24.71 -8.18 9.98
N ASP A 230 23.39 -8.05 10.08
CA ASP A 230 22.64 -7.84 11.32
C ASP A 230 21.18 -8.23 11.08
N ALA A 231 20.52 -8.78 12.09
CA ALA A 231 19.13 -9.23 12.01
C ALA A 231 18.37 -8.93 13.30
N ASP A 232 17.09 -8.59 13.15
CA ASP A 232 16.17 -8.29 14.26
C ASP A 232 14.82 -8.95 14.01
N LEU A 233 14.20 -9.52 15.05
CA LEU A 233 12.86 -10.11 15.00
C LEU A 233 12.01 -9.50 16.10
N VAL A 234 10.91 -8.87 15.71
CA VAL A 234 9.90 -8.33 16.63
C VAL A 234 8.62 -9.15 16.54
N GLU A 235 8.21 -9.64 17.71
CA GLU A 235 6.92 -10.29 17.92
C GLU A 235 6.09 -9.48 18.92
N ASP A 236 4.88 -9.08 18.53
CA ASP A 236 4.03 -8.16 19.26
C ASP A 236 2.62 -8.69 19.49
N ALA A 237 2.30 -8.96 20.76
CA ALA A 237 0.99 -9.47 21.15
C ALA A 237 -0.16 -8.45 20.98
N ARG A 238 0.13 -7.15 20.83
CA ARG A 238 -0.91 -6.09 20.75
C ARG A 238 -1.88 -6.26 19.60
N SER A 239 -1.44 -6.87 18.49
CA SER A 239 -2.27 -7.15 17.32
C SER A 239 -2.57 -8.63 17.11
N LEU A 240 -2.11 -9.51 18.00
CA LEU A 240 -2.37 -10.94 17.93
C LEU A 240 -3.62 -11.30 18.75
N TRP A 241 -4.68 -11.74 18.08
CA TRP A 241 -5.99 -11.97 18.71
C TRP A 241 -6.26 -13.46 18.89
N THR A 242 -6.75 -13.87 20.06
CA THR A 242 -7.30 -15.21 20.26
C THR A 242 -8.74 -15.32 19.79
N GLU A 243 -9.44 -14.18 19.69
CA GLU A 243 -10.80 -14.11 19.16
C GLU A 243 -11.03 -12.77 18.45
N VAL A 244 -11.55 -12.84 17.23
CA VAL A 244 -12.00 -11.67 16.45
C VAL A 244 -13.48 -11.82 16.15
N VAL A 245 -14.28 -10.82 16.52
CA VAL A 245 -15.71 -10.75 16.22
C VAL A 245 -16.00 -9.48 15.44
N VAL A 246 -16.65 -9.63 14.29
CA VAL A 246 -17.13 -8.51 13.49
C VAL A 246 -18.64 -8.53 13.46
N VAL A 247 -19.26 -7.38 13.69
CA VAL A 247 -20.71 -7.20 13.67
C VAL A 247 -21.09 -6.24 12.55
N GLY A 248 -21.88 -6.73 11.61
CA GLY A 248 -22.49 -5.98 10.55
C GLY A 248 -23.88 -5.46 10.89
N GLU A 249 -24.24 -4.37 10.23
CA GLU A 249 -25.53 -3.70 10.40
C GLU A 249 -26.63 -4.29 9.51
N GLN A 250 -27.87 -4.13 9.98
CA GLN A 250 -29.05 -4.44 9.18
C GLN A 250 -29.43 -3.23 8.32
N LEU A 251 -29.71 -3.45 7.04
CA LEU A 251 -30.18 -2.38 6.16
C LEU A 251 -31.66 -2.05 6.41
N PRO A 252 -32.09 -0.79 6.15
CA PRO A 252 -33.49 -0.38 6.29
C PRO A 252 -34.45 -1.29 5.50
N GLY A 253 -35.53 -1.75 6.15
CA GLY A 253 -36.57 -2.59 5.53
C GLY A 253 -36.51 -4.08 5.86
N GLN A 254 -35.47 -4.54 6.57
CA GLN A 254 -35.49 -5.85 7.20
C GLN A 254 -36.03 -5.72 8.64
N PHE A 255 -37.02 -6.53 9.01
CA PHE A 255 -37.73 -6.39 10.29
C PHE A 255 -37.06 -7.17 11.42
N TYR A 256 -37.32 -6.73 12.65
CA TYR A 256 -36.97 -7.47 13.85
C TYR A 256 -37.82 -8.74 13.92
N ASN A 257 -37.17 -9.90 13.80
CA ASN A 257 -37.85 -11.17 14.04
C ASN A 257 -38.07 -11.44 15.53
N ASP A 258 -37.32 -10.75 16.41
CA ASP A 258 -37.40 -10.86 17.86
C ASP A 258 -37.26 -9.48 18.50
N THR A 259 -38.35 -8.95 19.05
CA THR A 259 -38.42 -7.64 19.71
C THR A 259 -37.75 -7.63 21.08
N LEU A 260 -37.44 -8.80 21.67
CA LEU A 260 -36.75 -8.92 22.95
C LEU A 260 -35.21 -8.98 22.77
N ASN A 261 -34.72 -9.21 21.55
CA ASN A 261 -33.31 -9.23 21.24
C ASN A 261 -32.95 -8.11 20.23
N PRO A 262 -32.39 -6.98 20.69
CA PRO A 262 -32.04 -5.85 19.82
C PRO A 262 -30.93 -6.18 18.80
N ASN A 263 -30.25 -7.32 18.95
CA ASN A 263 -29.20 -7.79 18.06
C ASN A 263 -29.61 -8.96 17.17
N SER A 264 -30.89 -9.39 17.20
CA SER A 264 -31.39 -10.58 16.50
C SER A 264 -31.16 -10.54 14.98
N THR A 265 -31.00 -9.35 14.42
CA THR A 265 -30.86 -9.12 12.99
C THR A 265 -29.45 -8.76 12.54
N LYS A 266 -28.53 -8.54 13.50
CA LYS A 266 -27.13 -8.21 13.22
C LYS A 266 -26.45 -9.37 12.51
N LYS A 267 -25.54 -9.06 11.60
CA LYS A 267 -24.69 -10.06 10.95
C LYS A 267 -23.43 -10.23 11.78
N ARG A 268 -23.04 -11.46 12.12
CA ARG A 268 -21.88 -11.69 12.98
C ARG A 268 -20.90 -12.67 12.33
N GLY A 269 -19.65 -12.27 12.26
CA GLY A 269 -18.50 -13.11 11.95
C GLY A 269 -17.66 -13.36 13.18
N ARG A 270 -17.03 -14.52 13.27
CA ARG A 270 -16.19 -14.91 14.41
C ARG A 270 -15.04 -15.78 13.96
N VAL A 271 -13.83 -15.44 14.41
CA VAL A 271 -12.63 -16.26 14.30
C VAL A 271 -12.10 -16.51 15.70
N VAL A 272 -11.68 -17.75 15.99
CA VAL A 272 -11.11 -18.16 17.28
C VAL A 272 -9.81 -18.92 17.02
N HIS A 273 -8.76 -18.54 17.73
CA HIS A 273 -7.48 -19.26 17.79
C HIS A 273 -6.99 -19.27 19.24
N GLU A 274 -7.42 -20.25 20.02
CA GLU A 274 -7.11 -20.35 21.45
C GLU A 274 -5.62 -20.51 21.72
N GLY A 275 -4.86 -21.08 20.77
CA GLY A 275 -3.42 -21.25 20.84
C GLY A 275 -2.59 -20.04 20.38
N ALA A 276 -3.22 -18.94 19.96
CA ALA A 276 -2.47 -17.76 19.49
C ALA A 276 -1.67 -17.10 20.61
N LEU A 277 -2.21 -17.09 21.84
CA LEU A 277 -1.61 -16.54 23.04
C LEU A 277 -2.00 -17.40 24.26
N PRO A 278 -1.20 -17.43 25.34
CA PRO A 278 -1.52 -18.20 26.55
C PRO A 278 -2.64 -17.56 27.39
N PHE A 279 -3.26 -16.49 26.92
CA PHE A 279 -4.38 -15.79 27.54
C PHE A 279 -5.36 -15.29 26.49
N MET A 280 -6.61 -15.03 26.91
CA MET A 280 -7.65 -14.50 26.04
C MET A 280 -7.37 -13.04 25.66
N HIS A 281 -7.30 -12.75 24.37
CA HIS A 281 -7.12 -11.42 23.80
C HIS A 281 -8.12 -11.19 22.67
N ARG A 282 -9.16 -10.38 22.94
CA ARG A 282 -10.34 -10.22 22.06
C ARG A 282 -10.29 -8.93 21.27
N ARG A 283 -10.68 -9.01 20.00
CA ARG A 283 -11.02 -7.85 19.16
C ARG A 283 -12.46 -7.92 18.72
N THR A 284 -13.21 -6.87 18.99
CA THR A 284 -14.58 -6.68 18.47
C THR A 284 -14.64 -5.45 17.59
N ALA A 285 -15.25 -5.55 16.41
CA ALA A 285 -15.45 -4.41 15.52
C ALA A 285 -16.87 -4.38 14.98
N ALA A 286 -17.37 -3.17 14.70
CA ALA A 286 -18.62 -2.94 13.99
C ALA A 286 -18.31 -2.35 12.60
N ASP A 287 -18.96 -2.87 11.56
CA ASP A 287 -18.73 -2.44 10.18
C ASP A 287 -20.05 -2.45 9.40
N GLY A 288 -20.53 -1.27 9.04
CA GLY A 288 -21.80 -1.07 8.34
C GLY A 288 -21.82 -1.64 6.91
N GLU A 289 -20.65 -1.91 6.31
CA GLU A 289 -20.57 -2.55 4.99
C GLU A 289 -20.81 -4.06 5.05
N MET A 290 -20.86 -4.66 6.25
CA MET A 290 -21.09 -6.09 6.45
C MET A 290 -22.59 -6.45 6.49
N TYR A 291 -23.35 -5.95 5.51
CA TYR A 291 -24.82 -6.06 5.46
C TYR A 291 -25.36 -7.42 4.99
N GLU A 292 -24.52 -8.22 4.31
CA GLU A 292 -24.89 -9.54 3.80
C GLU A 292 -24.31 -10.68 4.66
N ASN A 293 -25.02 -11.81 4.69
CA ASN A 293 -24.54 -13.01 5.39
C ASN A 293 -23.15 -13.41 4.86
N GLY A 294 -22.24 -13.74 5.78
CA GLY A 294 -20.88 -14.17 5.45
C GLY A 294 -19.87 -13.03 5.26
N LEU A 295 -20.29 -11.78 4.98
CA LEU A 295 -19.35 -10.65 4.88
C LEU A 295 -18.66 -10.39 6.22
N ALA A 296 -19.44 -10.35 7.32
CA ALA A 296 -18.87 -10.18 8.66
C ALA A 296 -17.86 -11.30 9.00
N GLN A 297 -18.07 -12.53 8.53
CA GLN A 297 -17.13 -13.64 8.72
C GLN A 297 -15.82 -13.40 7.97
N LYS A 298 -15.90 -13.03 6.69
CA LYS A 298 -14.75 -12.70 5.87
C LYS A 298 -13.95 -11.52 6.43
N GLN A 299 -14.64 -10.49 6.93
CA GLN A 299 -14.00 -9.34 7.59
C GLN A 299 -13.32 -9.73 8.91
N ALA A 300 -13.90 -10.65 9.70
CA ALA A 300 -13.25 -11.19 10.89
C ALA A 300 -11.98 -11.97 10.53
N GLU A 301 -12.00 -12.77 9.47
CA GLU A 301 -10.83 -13.49 8.94
C GLU A 301 -9.74 -12.54 8.45
N TRP A 302 -10.10 -11.48 7.73
CA TRP A 302 -9.15 -10.47 7.30
C TRP A 302 -8.53 -9.71 8.47
N MET A 303 -9.33 -9.24 9.43
CA MET A 303 -8.81 -8.56 10.64
C MET A 303 -7.88 -9.47 11.44
N TYR A 304 -8.20 -10.76 11.52
CA TYR A 304 -7.35 -11.76 12.16
C TYR A 304 -6.01 -11.93 11.42
N LYS A 305 -6.02 -12.15 10.10
CA LYS A 305 -4.80 -12.26 9.28
C LYS A 305 -3.94 -11.00 9.33
N ARG A 306 -4.58 -9.83 9.24
CA ARG A 306 -3.90 -8.54 9.36
C ARG A 306 -3.23 -8.39 10.73
N GLY A 307 -3.89 -8.83 11.79
CA GLY A 307 -3.32 -8.85 13.14
C GLY A 307 -2.04 -9.67 13.23
N ILE A 308 -2.00 -10.87 12.62
CA ILE A 308 -0.80 -11.71 12.54
C ILE A 308 0.29 -11.03 11.70
N PHE A 309 -0.08 -10.42 10.58
CA PHE A 309 0.87 -9.68 9.73
C PHE A 309 1.55 -8.57 10.52
N ASP A 310 0.78 -7.75 11.24
CA ASP A 310 1.30 -6.63 12.03
C ASP A 310 2.12 -7.11 13.25
N ALA A 311 1.76 -8.25 13.84
CA ALA A 311 2.37 -8.81 15.05
C ALA A 311 3.78 -9.38 14.84
N TRP A 312 4.19 -9.65 13.60
CA TRP A 312 5.45 -10.34 13.31
C TRP A 312 6.20 -9.59 12.21
N VAL A 313 7.43 -9.17 12.51
CA VAL A 313 8.34 -8.56 11.53
C VAL A 313 9.77 -8.99 11.80
N ALA A 314 10.46 -9.46 10.77
CA ALA A 314 11.91 -9.62 10.84
C ALA A 314 12.57 -8.63 9.89
N THR A 315 13.73 -8.12 10.29
CA THR A 315 14.51 -7.13 9.57
C THR A 315 15.92 -7.65 9.41
N TYR A 316 16.46 -7.61 8.18
CA TYR A 316 17.81 -8.06 7.87
C TYR A 316 18.59 -6.95 7.19
N ASN A 317 19.78 -6.66 7.69
CA ASN A 317 20.73 -5.78 7.03
C ASN A 317 21.70 -6.63 6.21
N VAL A 318 21.83 -6.31 4.93
CA VAL A 318 22.74 -7.00 3.99
C VAL A 318 23.62 -5.99 3.28
N SER A 319 24.77 -6.44 2.79
CA SER A 319 25.60 -5.65 1.88
C SER A 319 24.97 -5.57 0.50
N GLU A 320 25.28 -4.48 -0.21
CA GLU A 320 24.86 -4.22 -1.59
C GLU A 320 23.35 -4.04 -1.77
N HIS A 321 22.97 -3.51 -2.94
CA HIS A 321 21.57 -3.23 -3.28
C HIS A 321 20.94 -4.30 -4.19
N HIS A 322 21.64 -5.41 -4.41
CA HIS A 322 21.20 -6.47 -5.31
C HIS A 322 21.68 -7.85 -4.86
N GLN A 323 21.01 -8.89 -5.37
CA GLN A 323 21.42 -10.28 -5.24
C GLN A 323 20.90 -11.09 -6.42
N ASN A 324 21.65 -12.09 -6.88
CA ASN A 324 21.24 -13.02 -7.94
C ASN A 324 20.79 -12.34 -9.25
N GLY A 325 21.36 -11.18 -9.58
CA GLY A 325 21.01 -10.40 -10.76
C GLY A 325 19.72 -9.58 -10.66
N PHE A 326 19.13 -9.50 -9.46
CA PHE A 326 17.96 -8.69 -9.15
C PHE A 326 18.32 -7.62 -8.12
N TRP A 327 17.79 -6.41 -8.30
CA TRP A 327 17.80 -5.41 -7.23
C TRP A 327 16.92 -5.87 -6.08
N TRP A 328 17.31 -5.59 -4.83
CA TRP A 328 16.38 -5.69 -3.71
C TRP A 328 15.17 -4.77 -3.96
N GLU A 329 13.97 -5.32 -3.78
CA GLU A 329 12.70 -4.61 -4.01
C GLU A 329 11.59 -5.20 -3.14
N SER A 330 10.63 -4.35 -2.76
CA SER A 330 9.41 -4.79 -2.07
C SER A 330 8.49 -5.61 -2.99
N ASP A 331 7.44 -6.20 -2.44
CA ASP A 331 6.46 -7.04 -3.16
C ASP A 331 7.07 -8.27 -3.85
N THR A 332 8.07 -8.87 -3.21
CA THR A 332 8.78 -10.06 -3.69
C THR A 332 8.93 -11.11 -2.60
N VAL A 333 9.57 -12.24 -2.92
CA VAL A 333 9.80 -13.35 -2.00
C VAL A 333 11.29 -13.56 -1.79
N VAL A 334 11.66 -13.83 -0.54
CA VAL A 334 13.03 -14.19 -0.10
C VAL A 334 13.03 -15.52 0.62
N HIS A 335 14.06 -16.33 0.39
CA HIS A 335 14.32 -17.53 1.19
C HIS A 335 15.19 -17.16 2.39
N ILE A 336 14.85 -17.65 3.59
CA ILE A 336 15.59 -17.40 4.82
C ILE A 336 16.01 -18.75 5.40
N ASP A 337 17.29 -18.84 5.76
CA ASP A 337 17.91 -19.91 6.53
C ASP A 337 18.72 -19.25 7.66
N ASP A 338 18.07 -19.05 8.79
CA ASP A 338 18.60 -18.33 9.97
C ASP A 338 18.40 -19.19 11.22
N ASP A 339 19.49 -19.69 11.79
CA ASP A 339 19.45 -20.52 12.99
C ASP A 339 19.35 -19.72 14.30
N GLU A 340 19.83 -18.48 14.32
CA GLU A 340 19.84 -17.59 15.48
C GLU A 340 18.42 -17.11 15.81
N LEU A 341 17.67 -16.69 14.78
CA LEU A 341 16.26 -16.29 14.90
C LEU A 341 15.30 -17.48 14.71
N GLY A 342 15.80 -18.65 14.30
CA GLY A 342 15.02 -19.86 14.10
C GLY A 342 14.05 -19.77 12.91
N LEU A 343 14.44 -19.05 11.86
CA LEU A 343 13.61 -18.79 10.68
C LEU A 343 14.09 -19.62 9.49
N LEU A 344 13.19 -20.45 8.96
CA LEU A 344 13.47 -21.29 7.80
C LEU A 344 12.29 -21.27 6.82
N GLY A 345 12.57 -20.93 5.57
CA GLY A 345 11.60 -21.02 4.48
C GLY A 345 11.45 -19.72 3.69
N ASN A 346 10.33 -19.58 2.99
CA ASN A 346 10.07 -18.43 2.13
C ASN A 346 9.23 -17.38 2.85
N PHE A 347 9.67 -16.13 2.79
CA PHE A 347 9.05 -14.99 3.42
C PHE A 347 8.76 -13.89 2.41
N TYR A 348 7.77 -13.06 2.73
CA TYR A 348 7.35 -11.95 1.89
C TYR A 348 8.16 -10.70 2.23
N VAL A 349 8.76 -10.06 1.23
CA VAL A 349 9.48 -8.80 1.39
C VAL A 349 8.46 -7.65 1.37
N GLN A 350 8.13 -7.13 2.55
CA GLN A 350 7.22 -5.99 2.68
C GLN A 350 7.90 -4.70 2.23
N ALA A 351 9.13 -4.48 2.68
CA ALA A 351 9.83 -3.25 2.41
C ALA A 351 11.34 -3.47 2.27
N VAL A 352 11.98 -2.59 1.51
CA VAL A 352 13.44 -2.48 1.43
C VAL A 352 13.83 -1.03 1.64
N HIS A 353 14.96 -0.81 2.31
CA HIS A 353 15.56 0.50 2.45
C HIS A 353 17.04 0.40 2.07
N CYS A 354 17.42 1.07 1.00
CA CYS A 354 18.76 1.02 0.45
C CYS A 354 19.48 2.32 0.78
N THR A 355 20.67 2.22 1.36
CA THR A 355 21.51 3.36 1.74
C THR A 355 22.90 3.23 1.13
N GLY A 356 23.41 4.32 0.56
CA GLY A 356 24.76 4.36 0.01
C GLY A 356 25.44 5.69 0.33
N SER A 357 26.75 5.65 0.59
CA SER A 357 27.52 6.86 0.85
C SER A 357 28.95 6.75 0.36
N LYS A 358 29.66 7.89 0.27
CA LYS A 358 31.10 7.88 -0.07
C LYS A 358 31.99 7.35 1.06
N GLN A 359 31.49 7.29 2.29
CA GLN A 359 32.27 6.98 3.50
C GLN A 359 31.99 5.58 4.04
N ALA A 360 30.79 5.06 3.82
CA ALA A 360 30.33 3.73 4.20
C ALA A 360 29.90 2.97 2.95
N GLY A 361 30.03 1.64 2.97
CA GLY A 361 29.56 0.77 1.88
C GLY A 361 28.04 0.78 1.73
N ASP A 362 27.58 0.19 0.63
CA ASP A 362 26.15 0.05 0.34
C ASP A 362 25.52 -0.99 1.27
N VAL A 363 24.44 -0.59 1.94
CA VAL A 363 23.67 -1.44 2.86
C VAL A 363 22.20 -1.40 2.48
N THR A 364 21.57 -2.55 2.46
CA THR A 364 20.13 -2.69 2.30
C THR A 364 19.52 -3.32 3.55
N THR A 365 18.51 -2.66 4.10
CA THR A 365 17.64 -3.19 5.14
C THR A 365 16.42 -3.82 4.47
N VAL A 366 16.19 -5.11 4.71
CA VAL A 366 15.08 -5.89 4.15
C VAL A 366 14.10 -6.22 5.26
N THR A 367 12.88 -5.69 5.18
CA THR A 367 11.79 -5.94 6.11
C THR A 367 10.90 -7.05 5.58
N VAL A 368 10.84 -8.17 6.28
CA VAL A 368 10.11 -9.37 5.85
C VAL A 368 8.93 -9.68 6.77
N ARG A 369 7.92 -10.31 6.19
CA ARG A 369 6.66 -10.70 6.85
C ARG A 369 6.31 -12.14 6.48
N LYS A 370 5.43 -12.75 7.30
CA LYS A 370 4.85 -14.06 6.98
C LYS A 370 4.00 -13.96 5.71
N PRO A 371 4.15 -14.88 4.73
CA PRO A 371 3.39 -14.86 3.49
C PRO A 371 1.91 -15.22 3.72
N GLY A 372 1.04 -14.84 2.79
CA GLY A 372 -0.39 -15.18 2.75
C GLY A 372 -1.29 -14.35 3.65
N LEU A 373 -0.75 -13.31 4.29
CA LEU A 373 -1.46 -12.52 5.31
C LEU A 373 -1.85 -11.11 4.86
N LEU A 374 -1.12 -10.52 3.91
CA LEU A 374 -1.39 -9.16 3.46
C LEU A 374 -2.44 -9.13 2.36
N SER A 375 -3.48 -8.32 2.56
CA SER A 375 -4.45 -7.97 1.53
C SER A 375 -5.18 -6.68 1.90
N ALA A 376 -5.74 -5.99 0.92
CA ALA A 376 -6.46 -4.73 1.15
C ALA A 376 -7.81 -4.92 1.87
N SER A 377 -8.43 -6.08 1.65
CA SER A 377 -9.63 -6.54 2.35
C SER A 377 -9.77 -8.07 2.23
N PHE A 378 -10.96 -8.60 2.50
CA PHE A 378 -11.27 -10.04 2.49
C PHE A 378 -11.69 -10.60 1.11
N GLY A 379 -11.42 -9.86 0.03
CA GLY A 379 -11.83 -10.19 -1.34
C GLY A 379 -12.72 -9.12 -1.98
N GLU A 380 -13.41 -9.49 -3.06
CA GLU A 380 -14.33 -8.58 -3.73
C GLU A 380 -15.63 -8.40 -2.93
N TYR A 381 -16.04 -7.16 -2.72
CA TYR A 381 -17.31 -6.85 -2.11
C TYR A 381 -18.43 -7.13 -3.11
N PRO A 382 -19.52 -7.80 -2.71
CA PRO A 382 -20.70 -7.86 -3.54
C PRO A 382 -21.25 -6.44 -3.71
N ASN A 383 -21.88 -6.17 -4.86
CA ASN A 383 -22.68 -4.96 -4.99
C ASN A 383 -23.83 -5.06 -3.97
N PRO A 384 -24.17 -3.96 -3.28
CA PRO A 384 -25.27 -3.98 -2.33
C PRO A 384 -26.56 -4.45 -3.00
N PRO A 385 -27.35 -5.33 -2.36
CA PRO A 385 -28.60 -5.82 -2.93
C PRO A 385 -29.56 -4.66 -3.18
N ILE A 386 -30.27 -4.72 -4.31
CA ILE A 386 -31.19 -3.69 -4.74
C ILE A 386 -32.56 -3.93 -4.08
N PHE A 387 -32.90 -3.18 -3.04
CA PHE A 387 -34.17 -3.33 -2.32
C PHE A 387 -35.31 -2.57 -3.00
N ARG A 388 -36.17 -3.30 -3.73
CA ARG A 388 -37.44 -2.77 -4.24
C ARG A 388 -38.37 -2.48 -3.06
N ALA A 389 -38.93 -1.28 -3.00
CA ALA A 389 -40.03 -0.99 -2.09
C ALA A 389 -41.25 -1.87 -2.46
N ASN A 390 -41.69 -2.73 -1.52
CA ASN A 390 -42.95 -3.47 -1.48
C ASN A 390 -43.56 -3.90 -2.83
N GLY A 391 -43.17 -5.08 -3.32
CA GLY A 391 -43.99 -5.85 -4.25
C GLY A 391 -44.91 -6.78 -3.46
N ILE A 392 -46.13 -6.37 -3.16
CA ILE A 392 -47.19 -7.32 -2.78
C ILE A 392 -47.39 -8.23 -4.00
N SER A 393 -47.12 -9.53 -3.86
CA SER A 393 -47.47 -10.53 -4.88
C SER A 393 -48.68 -11.34 -4.42
N GLY A 394 -49.77 -11.23 -5.17
CA GLY A 394 -51.02 -11.97 -4.95
C GLY A 394 -52.24 -11.15 -5.38
N THR A 395 -53.17 -11.78 -6.08
CA THR A 395 -54.47 -11.19 -6.42
C THR A 395 -55.44 -11.44 -5.26
N PRO A 396 -56.24 -10.45 -4.80
CA PRO A 396 -57.28 -10.72 -3.81
C PRO A 396 -58.29 -11.73 -4.35
N ALA A 397 -58.53 -12.81 -3.61
CA ALA A 397 -59.64 -13.71 -3.86
C ALA A 397 -60.78 -13.37 -2.88
N SER A 398 -62.01 -13.29 -3.38
CA SER A 398 -63.20 -13.25 -2.53
C SER A 398 -63.33 -14.56 -1.76
N ALA A 399 -63.59 -14.47 -0.46
CA ALA A 399 -63.86 -15.63 0.37
C ALA A 399 -65.19 -16.32 -0.03
N PRO A 400 -65.34 -17.63 0.20
CA PRO A 400 -66.66 -18.22 0.41
C PRO A 400 -67.32 -17.68 1.68
#